data_AF-A0A1B6JC49-F1
#
_entry.id   AF-A0A1B6JC49-F1
#
_cell.length_a   1.000
_cell.length_b   1.000
_cell.length_c   1.000
_cell.angle_alpha   90.00
_cell.angle_beta   90.00
_cell.angle_gamma   90.00
#
_symmetry.space_group_name_H-M   'P 1'
#
loop_
_entity.id
_entity.type
_entity.pdbx_description
1 polymer ?
#
loop_
_entity_poly.entity_id
_entity_poly.type
_entity_poly.pdbx_seq_one_letter_code
_entity_poly.pdbx_strand_id
1 'polypeptide(L)'
;WQVLVGKFKLLSAHIIGSKTMILAVPRNTSRPSHEIQSYFWGHIMLKTFTVLSAVLAAVYSQKVRDPYHDVQPQQPFYLAPTDKFFIRGGINPQENTIKYWHDVSSDIVRQRLQTIQRTGVAKNVILFLGDGMSIPTITAARIYLGQLNNEAGENSKLSFEKFPYTGLSKTYCVDSQVADSACSSTAYLSGVKANIFTIGVTADVRKLDWRAMRNPAFHTKSLLHWAQEAGKGSGFVTTCRVTDASPSGTYAHTAYRLWQTDQDIRDDDPSATGVKDIASQLMEDEPGKNFKVIMGGGRQVFLPKQADDGYGRKGTRGDRKDLIQTWKNHKRSINA
;
A
#
# COMPACT_ATOMS: atom_id res chain seq x y z
N TRP A 1 7.47 2.88 1.93
CA TRP A 1 6.30 2.02 2.16
C TRP A 1 5.22 2.31 1.13
N GLN A 2 4.81 1.31 0.37
CA GLN A 2 3.56 1.39 -0.38
C GLN A 2 2.46 0.86 0.54
N VAL A 3 1.57 1.74 0.97
CA VAL A 3 0.34 1.35 1.67
C VAL A 3 -0.65 0.91 0.59
N LEU A 4 -0.88 -0.40 0.49
CA LEU A 4 -1.85 -1.00 -0.43
C LEU A 4 -3.26 -0.91 0.18
N VAL A 5 -3.86 0.28 0.17
CA VAL A 5 -5.23 0.49 0.68
C VAL A 5 -6.21 0.54 -0.48
N GLY A 6 -7.20 -0.36 -0.46
CA GLY A 6 -8.43 -0.23 -1.22
C GLY A 6 -9.20 1.01 -0.77
N LYS A 7 -9.64 1.81 -1.74
CA LYS A 7 -10.13 3.21 -1.63
C LYS A 7 -10.96 3.57 -0.38
N PHE A 8 -10.65 4.74 0.17
CA PHE A 8 -11.60 5.63 0.85
C PHE A 8 -12.19 6.66 -0.14
N LYS A 9 -13.43 7.09 0.14
CA LYS A 9 -14.24 8.01 -0.67
C LYS A 9 -13.87 9.45 -0.30
N LEU A 10 -13.21 10.19 -1.21
CA LEU A 10 -13.14 11.65 -1.15
C LEU A 10 -14.10 12.23 -2.19
N LEU A 11 -14.94 13.19 -1.76
CA LEU A 11 -15.92 13.86 -2.61
C LEU A 11 -15.23 14.61 -3.77
N SER A 12 -15.81 14.43 -4.94
CA SER A 12 -15.45 15.01 -6.24
C SER A 12 -15.74 16.50 -6.29
N ALA A 13 -14.82 17.28 -6.84
CA ALA A 13 -15.12 18.49 -7.60
C ALA A 13 -14.52 18.32 -9.00
N HIS A 14 -15.39 18.19 -10.00
CA HIS A 14 -15.07 18.12 -11.41
C HIS A 14 -14.65 19.50 -11.92
N ILE A 15 -13.49 19.60 -12.58
CA ILE A 15 -13.27 20.56 -13.66
C ILE A 15 -12.58 19.82 -14.81
N ILE A 16 -13.31 19.73 -15.92
CA ILE A 16 -12.89 19.13 -17.18
C ILE A 16 -11.89 20.08 -17.85
N GLY A 17 -10.64 19.64 -17.95
CA GLY A 17 -9.60 20.32 -18.73
C GLY A 17 -9.84 20.14 -20.22
N SER A 18 -10.71 20.96 -20.80
CA SER A 18 -10.70 21.25 -22.24
C SER A 18 -10.32 22.72 -22.39
N LYS A 19 -9.22 22.98 -23.12
CA LYS A 19 -8.72 24.33 -23.42
C LYS A 19 -9.80 25.08 -24.21
N THR A 20 -10.63 25.83 -23.49
CA THR A 20 -11.57 26.78 -24.08
C THR A 20 -10.82 28.09 -24.27
N MET A 21 -10.68 28.53 -25.53
CA MET A 21 -10.17 29.85 -25.87
C MET A 21 -11.27 30.87 -25.56
N ILE A 22 -11.12 31.64 -24.49
CA ILE A 22 -12.02 32.76 -24.16
C ILE A 22 -11.51 33.98 -24.93
N LEU A 23 -12.23 34.39 -25.97
CA LEU A 23 -11.99 35.66 -26.67
C LEU A 23 -12.89 36.73 -26.03
N ALA A 24 -12.29 37.68 -25.30
CA ALA A 24 -12.98 38.88 -24.83
C ALA A 24 -12.87 39.98 -25.90
N VAL A 25 -14.00 40.57 -26.30
CA VAL A 25 -14.04 41.72 -27.23
C VAL A 25 -14.56 42.95 -26.45
N PRO A 26 -13.91 44.13 -26.55
CA PRO A 26 -14.33 45.34 -25.82
C PRO A 26 -15.69 45.87 -26.30
N ARG A 27 -16.49 46.38 -25.36
CA ARG A 27 -17.69 47.17 -25.63
C ARG A 27 -17.31 48.56 -26.13
N ASN A 28 -17.19 48.73 -27.45
CA ASN A 28 -17.77 49.86 -28.20
C ASN A 28 -17.26 49.84 -29.63
N THR A 29 -18.16 49.65 -30.58
CA THR A 29 -18.35 50.45 -31.80
C THR A 29 -19.44 49.79 -32.64
N SER A 30 -20.16 50.63 -33.39
CA SER A 30 -21.33 50.37 -34.24
C SER A 30 -21.49 48.95 -34.82
N ARG A 31 -22.71 48.40 -34.71
CA ARG A 31 -23.13 47.14 -35.35
C ARG A 31 -22.85 47.17 -36.86
N PRO A 32 -22.07 46.22 -37.40
CA PRO A 32 -22.04 45.98 -38.85
C PRO A 32 -23.38 45.37 -39.29
N SER A 33 -23.78 45.60 -40.54
CA SER A 33 -24.97 44.98 -41.14
C SER A 33 -24.91 43.45 -41.06
N HIS A 34 -26.09 42.82 -40.97
CA HIS A 34 -26.27 41.36 -40.82
C HIS A 34 -25.52 40.53 -41.88
N GLU A 35 -25.26 41.10 -43.07
CA GLU A 35 -24.53 40.43 -44.17
C GLU A 35 -23.02 40.32 -43.94
N ILE A 36 -22.39 41.26 -43.23
CA ILE A 36 -20.94 41.23 -43.01
C ILE A 36 -20.58 40.18 -41.94
N GLN A 37 -21.46 39.99 -40.94
CA GLN A 37 -21.25 38.97 -39.91
C GLN A 37 -21.40 37.56 -40.48
N SER A 38 -22.38 37.29 -41.33
CA SER A 38 -22.57 35.94 -41.91
C SER A 38 -21.40 35.54 -42.83
N TYR A 39 -20.87 36.46 -43.64
CA TYR A 39 -19.70 36.19 -44.49
C TYR A 39 -18.42 35.98 -43.67
N PHE A 40 -18.19 36.79 -42.63
CA PHE A 40 -16.98 36.68 -41.80
C PHE A 40 -16.97 35.38 -40.98
N TRP A 41 -18.11 35.01 -40.38
CA TRP A 41 -18.26 33.74 -39.65
C TRP A 41 -18.25 32.54 -40.59
N GLY A 42 -18.86 32.63 -41.78
CA GLY A 42 -18.82 31.57 -42.80
C GLY A 42 -17.41 31.26 -43.27
N HIS A 43 -16.59 32.28 -43.55
CA HIS A 43 -15.20 32.08 -43.97
C HIS A 43 -14.29 31.58 -42.85
N ILE A 44 -14.48 32.03 -41.60
CA ILE A 44 -13.73 31.52 -40.45
C ILE A 44 -14.11 30.07 -40.20
N MET A 45 -15.40 29.74 -40.15
CA MET A 45 -15.87 28.37 -39.95
C MET A 45 -15.36 27.44 -41.04
N LEU A 46 -15.46 27.83 -42.32
CA LEU A 46 -14.97 27.03 -43.44
C LEU A 46 -13.44 26.84 -43.38
N LYS A 47 -12.67 27.88 -43.09
CA LYS A 47 -11.21 27.77 -42.95
C LYS A 47 -10.82 26.90 -41.75
N THR A 48 -11.50 27.02 -40.61
CA THR A 48 -11.26 26.16 -39.46
C THR A 48 -11.64 24.71 -39.73
N PHE A 49 -12.73 24.46 -40.44
CA PHE A 49 -13.16 23.11 -40.81
C PHE A 49 -12.18 22.48 -41.79
N THR A 50 -11.70 23.22 -42.80
CA THR A 50 -10.73 22.71 -43.77
C THR A 50 -9.37 22.43 -43.14
N VAL A 51 -8.89 23.31 -42.24
CA VAL A 51 -7.65 23.07 -41.50
C VAL A 51 -7.79 21.86 -40.56
N LEU A 52 -8.91 21.74 -39.84
CA LEU A 52 -9.16 20.60 -38.96
C LEU A 52 -9.27 19.28 -39.74
N SER A 53 -9.93 19.31 -40.91
CA SER A 53 -10.08 18.16 -41.81
C SER A 53 -8.75 17.75 -42.42
N ALA A 54 -7.91 18.71 -42.83
CA ALA A 54 -6.58 18.45 -43.38
C ALA A 54 -5.63 17.89 -42.32
N VAL A 55 -5.70 18.38 -41.08
CA VAL A 55 -4.93 17.85 -39.95
C VAL A 55 -5.40 16.44 -39.60
N LEU A 56 -6.71 16.19 -39.55
CA LEU A 56 -7.25 14.85 -39.34
C LEU A 56 -6.87 13.88 -40.45
N ALA A 57 -6.91 14.30 -41.73
CA ALA A 57 -6.49 13.49 -42.87
C ALA A 57 -4.98 13.21 -42.86
N ALA A 58 -4.14 14.18 -42.47
CA ALA A 58 -2.70 13.97 -42.33
C ALA A 58 -2.37 13.00 -41.18
N VAL A 59 -3.09 13.09 -40.06
CA VAL A 59 -2.96 12.17 -38.91
C VAL A 59 -3.48 10.76 -39.25
N TYR A 60 -4.51 10.64 -40.10
CA TYR A 60 -5.05 9.34 -40.53
C TYR A 60 -4.26 8.69 -41.67
N SER A 61 -3.59 9.49 -42.51
CA SER A 61 -2.97 9.03 -43.76
C SER A 61 -1.49 8.66 -43.64
N GLN A 62 -0.76 9.13 -42.63
CA GLN A 62 0.63 8.73 -42.45
C GLN A 62 0.74 7.60 -41.42
N LYS A 63 0.69 6.36 -41.92
CA LYS A 63 1.49 5.29 -41.30
C LYS A 63 2.95 5.74 -41.42
N VAL A 64 3.45 6.47 -40.44
CA VAL A 64 4.88 6.75 -40.30
C VAL A 64 5.54 5.38 -40.16
N ARG A 65 6.08 4.85 -41.25
CA ARG A 65 6.85 3.61 -41.22
C ARG A 65 8.25 3.97 -40.76
N ASP A 66 8.58 3.55 -39.55
CA ASP A 66 9.95 3.58 -39.06
C ASP A 66 10.77 2.54 -39.84
N PRO A 67 11.73 2.94 -40.69
CA PRO A 67 12.52 2.00 -41.49
C PRO A 67 13.43 1.12 -40.63
N TYR A 68 13.64 1.47 -39.36
CA TYR A 68 14.46 0.72 -38.41
C TYR A 68 13.64 -0.22 -37.53
N HIS A 69 12.32 -0.27 -37.70
CA HIS A 69 11.43 -1.04 -36.84
C HIS A 69 11.88 -2.49 -36.67
N ASP A 70 12.12 -3.19 -37.79
CA ASP A 70 12.52 -4.61 -37.80
C ASP A 70 14.05 -4.83 -37.94
N VAL A 71 14.85 -3.78 -37.82
CA VAL A 71 16.31 -3.88 -38.03
C VAL A 71 16.99 -4.40 -36.76
N GLN A 72 17.67 -5.54 -36.87
CA GLN A 72 18.64 -5.98 -35.86
C GLN A 72 20.00 -5.35 -36.18
N PRO A 73 20.63 -4.60 -35.25
CA PRO A 73 22.00 -4.13 -35.43
C PRO A 73 22.94 -5.33 -35.64
N GLN A 74 23.77 -5.33 -36.68
CA GLN A 74 24.73 -6.42 -36.96
C GLN A 74 25.94 -6.45 -36.01
N GLN A 75 25.84 -5.81 -34.83
CA GLN A 75 26.92 -5.79 -33.86
C GLN A 75 26.88 -7.07 -33.02
N PRO A 76 27.99 -7.83 -32.91
CA PRO A 76 28.04 -8.97 -32.01
C PRO A 76 27.87 -8.47 -30.57
N PHE A 77 26.84 -8.98 -29.90
CA PHE A 77 26.55 -8.65 -28.52
C PHE A 77 27.67 -9.19 -27.62
N TYR A 78 28.53 -8.31 -27.11
CA TYR A 78 29.66 -8.66 -26.27
C TYR A 78 29.32 -8.37 -24.80
N LEU A 79 28.93 -9.41 -24.05
CA LEU A 79 29.06 -9.38 -22.60
C LEU A 79 30.48 -9.79 -22.27
N ALA A 80 31.22 -8.93 -21.57
CA ALA A 80 32.48 -9.33 -20.99
C ALA A 80 32.25 -10.49 -20.00
N PRO A 81 33.24 -11.35 -19.75
CA PRO A 81 33.13 -12.42 -18.74
C PRO A 81 32.70 -11.91 -17.35
N THR A 82 33.07 -10.68 -17.00
CA THR A 82 32.64 -9.99 -15.78
C THR A 82 31.14 -9.69 -15.77
N ASP A 83 30.54 -9.39 -16.92
CA ASP A 83 29.13 -9.03 -17.03
C ASP A 83 28.22 -10.25 -16.85
N LYS A 84 28.72 -11.44 -17.20
CA LYS A 84 28.02 -12.72 -16.96
C LYS A 84 27.80 -13.01 -15.46
N PHE A 85 28.63 -12.44 -14.58
CA PHE A 85 28.44 -12.56 -13.14
C PHE A 85 27.23 -11.76 -12.65
N PHE A 86 27.00 -10.57 -13.24
CA PHE A 86 25.93 -9.66 -12.85
C PHE A 86 24.61 -9.95 -13.57
N ILE A 87 24.65 -10.47 -14.81
CA ILE A 87 23.46 -10.79 -15.62
C ILE A 87 23.32 -12.32 -15.74
N ARG A 88 22.83 -12.95 -14.66
CA ARG A 88 22.63 -14.41 -14.59
C ARG A 88 21.47 -14.87 -15.47
N GLY A 89 21.72 -14.99 -16.78
CA GLY A 89 20.71 -15.35 -17.78
C GLY A 89 21.00 -14.77 -19.16
N GLY A 90 21.96 -13.85 -19.25
CA GLY A 90 22.25 -13.10 -20.47
C GLY A 90 21.16 -12.07 -20.78
N ILE A 91 21.40 -11.25 -21.80
CA ILE A 91 20.43 -10.28 -22.30
C ILE A 91 19.59 -10.96 -23.39
N ASN A 92 18.27 -10.75 -23.36
CA ASN A 92 17.38 -11.21 -24.43
C ASN A 92 17.78 -10.51 -25.75
N PRO A 93 18.22 -11.23 -26.80
CA PRO A 93 18.64 -10.61 -28.05
C PRO A 93 17.57 -9.75 -28.74
N GLN A 94 16.28 -10.01 -28.44
CA GLN A 94 15.17 -9.21 -28.96
C GLN A 94 15.19 -7.77 -28.43
N GLU A 95 15.75 -7.54 -27.24
CA GLU A 95 15.89 -6.21 -26.63
C GLU A 95 16.82 -5.28 -27.44
N ASN A 96 17.59 -5.82 -28.38
CA ASN A 96 18.39 -5.04 -29.33
C ASN A 96 17.57 -4.46 -30.50
N THR A 97 16.27 -4.73 -30.57
CA THR A 97 15.40 -4.28 -31.68
C THR A 97 14.42 -3.21 -31.24
N ILE A 98 14.16 -2.24 -32.13
CA ILE A 98 13.13 -1.23 -31.93
C ILE A 98 11.74 -1.89 -31.83
N LYS A 99 11.48 -2.87 -32.71
CA LYS A 99 10.23 -3.65 -32.72
C LYS A 99 9.87 -4.19 -31.34
N TYR A 100 10.80 -4.84 -30.64
CA TYR A 100 10.53 -5.42 -29.32
C TYR A 100 10.00 -4.38 -28.33
N TRP A 101 10.66 -3.22 -28.23
CA TRP A 101 10.24 -2.16 -27.31
C TRP A 101 8.92 -1.51 -27.72
N HIS A 102 8.65 -1.39 -29.01
CA HIS A 102 7.36 -0.91 -29.52
C HIS A 102 6.23 -1.90 -29.25
N ASP A 103 6.48 -3.20 -29.41
CA ASP A 103 5.52 -4.26 -29.11
C ASP A 103 5.20 -4.28 -27.60
N VAL A 104 6.22 -4.28 -26.73
CA VAL A 104 6.06 -4.21 -25.27
C VAL A 104 5.22 -2.99 -24.87
N SER A 105 5.53 -1.81 -25.43
CA SER A 105 4.82 -0.58 -25.12
C SER A 105 3.36 -0.63 -25.61
N SER A 106 3.14 -1.12 -26.82
CA SER A 106 1.79 -1.27 -27.40
C SER A 106 0.94 -2.23 -26.59
N ASP A 107 1.51 -3.34 -26.14
CA ASP A 107 0.82 -4.32 -25.31
C ASP A 107 0.45 -3.76 -23.93
N ILE A 108 1.35 -2.98 -23.30
CA ILE A 108 1.03 -2.27 -22.07
C ILE A 108 -0.15 -1.32 -22.27
N VAL A 109 -0.15 -0.52 -23.35
CA VAL A 109 -1.26 0.41 -23.65
C VAL A 109 -2.56 -0.36 -23.88
N ARG A 110 -2.55 -1.43 -24.68
CA ARG A 110 -3.72 -2.29 -24.92
C ARG A 110 -4.26 -2.88 -23.61
N GLN A 111 -3.39 -3.40 -22.75
CA GLN A 111 -3.78 -3.95 -21.44
C GLN A 111 -4.40 -2.88 -20.53
N ARG A 112 -3.88 -1.65 -20.56
CA ARG A 112 -4.42 -0.53 -19.78
C ARG A 112 -5.79 -0.08 -20.27
N LEU A 113 -6.00 -0.02 -21.58
CA LEU A 113 -7.31 0.30 -22.18
C LEU A 113 -8.38 -0.76 -21.82
N GLN A 114 -7.98 -2.00 -21.63
CA GLN A 114 -8.87 -3.10 -21.22
C GLN A 114 -9.10 -3.16 -19.70
N THR A 115 -8.43 -2.32 -18.91
CA THR A 115 -8.56 -2.36 -17.44
C THR A 115 -9.93 -1.83 -17.01
N ILE A 116 -10.80 -2.72 -16.53
CA ILE A 116 -12.14 -2.37 -16.03
C ILE A 116 -12.03 -1.88 -14.59
N GLN A 117 -12.48 -0.65 -14.33
CA GLN A 117 -12.64 -0.15 -12.97
C GLN A 117 -13.78 -0.87 -12.26
N ARG A 118 -13.47 -1.58 -11.18
CA ARG A 118 -14.49 -2.19 -10.30
C ARG A 118 -15.06 -1.11 -9.38
N THR A 119 -16.37 -0.87 -9.47
CA THR A 119 -17.10 0.14 -8.68
C THR A 119 -17.97 -0.47 -7.57
N GLY A 120 -18.08 -1.79 -7.51
CA GLY A 120 -18.83 -2.49 -6.46
C GLY A 120 -18.17 -2.42 -5.08
N VAL A 121 -18.93 -2.80 -4.06
CA VAL A 121 -18.45 -2.89 -2.67
C VAL A 121 -17.63 -4.17 -2.48
N ALA A 122 -16.43 -4.05 -1.91
CA ALA A 122 -15.57 -5.21 -1.65
C ALA A 122 -16.17 -6.10 -0.55
N LYS A 123 -16.41 -7.39 -0.86
CA LYS A 123 -16.83 -8.38 0.15
C LYS A 123 -15.71 -8.67 1.16
N ASN A 124 -14.48 -8.80 0.65
CA ASN A 124 -13.27 -9.15 1.38
C ASN A 124 -12.18 -8.10 1.15
N VAL A 125 -11.35 -7.86 2.17
CA VAL A 125 -10.16 -7.01 2.07
C VAL A 125 -8.96 -7.83 2.53
N ILE A 126 -7.91 -7.88 1.71
CA ILE A 126 -6.63 -8.51 2.04
C ILE A 126 -5.56 -7.44 1.89
N LEU A 127 -4.84 -7.16 2.98
CA LEU A 127 -3.74 -6.21 3.02
C LEU A 127 -2.44 -6.99 3.18
N PHE A 128 -1.55 -6.88 2.19
CA PHE A 128 -0.17 -7.34 2.30
C PHE A 128 0.71 -6.17 2.72
N LEU A 129 1.51 -6.38 3.77
CA LEU A 129 2.45 -5.38 4.26
C LEU A 129 3.86 -5.97 4.29
N GLY A 130 4.75 -5.42 3.46
CA GLY A 130 6.18 -5.71 3.53
C GLY A 130 6.86 -4.76 4.52
N ASP A 131 7.20 -5.27 5.72
CA ASP A 131 7.88 -4.48 6.75
C ASP A 131 9.28 -4.03 6.25
N GLY A 132 9.56 -2.73 6.25
CA GLY A 132 10.80 -2.15 5.72
C GLY A 132 10.93 -2.19 4.19
N MET A 133 9.89 -2.58 3.44
CA MET A 133 9.98 -2.77 1.99
C MET A 133 9.95 -1.42 1.24
N SER A 134 11.15 -0.88 1.02
CA SER A 134 11.37 0.36 0.26
C SER A 134 11.28 0.13 -1.26
N ILE A 135 11.21 1.22 -2.06
CA ILE A 135 11.27 1.09 -3.53
C ILE A 135 12.58 0.41 -3.98
N PRO A 136 13.77 0.76 -3.45
CA PRO A 136 14.99 0.00 -3.71
C PRO A 136 14.88 -1.49 -3.36
N THR A 137 14.25 -1.83 -2.22
CA THR A 137 14.04 -3.22 -1.81
C THR A 137 13.18 -3.99 -2.84
N ILE A 138 12.15 -3.35 -3.38
CA ILE A 138 11.29 -3.94 -4.43
C ILE A 138 12.10 -4.23 -5.69
N THR A 139 12.90 -3.26 -6.17
CA THR A 139 13.74 -3.46 -7.36
C THR A 139 14.78 -4.56 -7.14
N ALA A 140 15.46 -4.57 -5.99
CA ALA A 140 16.43 -5.60 -5.65
C ALA A 140 15.79 -7.00 -5.61
N ALA A 141 14.60 -7.13 -5.01
CA ALA A 141 13.86 -8.39 -4.96
C ALA A 141 13.40 -8.86 -6.35
N ARG A 142 13.00 -7.93 -7.24
CA ARG A 142 12.64 -8.24 -8.63
C ARG A 142 13.81 -8.82 -9.41
N ILE A 143 14.98 -8.17 -9.32
CA ILE A 143 16.21 -8.64 -9.97
C ILE A 143 16.59 -10.02 -9.44
N TYR A 144 16.60 -10.18 -8.11
CA TYR A 144 16.88 -11.46 -7.47
C TYR A 144 15.93 -12.57 -7.93
N LEU A 145 14.63 -12.29 -8.04
CA LEU A 145 13.65 -13.26 -8.53
C LEU A 145 13.96 -13.72 -9.95
N GLY A 146 14.27 -12.81 -10.88
CA GLY A 146 14.60 -13.22 -12.24
C GLY A 146 15.90 -14.00 -12.32
N GLN A 147 16.91 -13.63 -11.54
CA GLN A 147 18.17 -14.38 -11.48
C GLN A 147 18.00 -15.79 -10.90
N LEU A 148 17.06 -16.00 -9.96
CA LEU A 148 16.67 -17.35 -9.51
C LEU A 148 16.03 -18.18 -10.62
N ASN A 149 15.45 -17.54 -11.63
CA ASN A 149 14.85 -18.17 -12.80
C ASN A 149 15.80 -18.23 -14.02
N ASN A 150 17.09 -17.93 -13.84
CA ASN A 150 18.08 -17.81 -14.93
C ASN A 150 17.73 -16.74 -15.98
N GLU A 151 17.08 -15.65 -15.56
CA GLU A 151 16.84 -14.44 -16.36
C GLU A 151 17.75 -13.30 -15.86
N ALA A 152 17.96 -12.26 -16.69
CA ALA A 152 18.71 -11.06 -16.31
C ALA A 152 18.24 -10.45 -14.97
N GLY A 153 16.93 -10.38 -14.78
CA GLY A 153 16.29 -9.94 -13.54
C GLY A 153 15.50 -8.64 -13.65
N GLU A 154 16.01 -7.67 -14.40
CA GLU A 154 15.42 -6.32 -14.50
C GLU A 154 14.06 -6.33 -15.20
N ASN A 155 13.88 -7.25 -16.15
CA ASN A 155 12.67 -7.44 -16.94
C ASN A 155 11.61 -8.33 -16.27
N SER A 156 11.97 -9.02 -15.18
CA SER A 156 11.03 -9.82 -14.39
C SER A 156 10.03 -8.92 -13.65
N LYS A 157 8.94 -9.49 -13.14
CA LYS A 157 7.92 -8.73 -12.38
C LYS A 157 7.51 -9.50 -11.15
N LEU A 158 7.54 -8.85 -9.99
CA LEU A 158 6.96 -9.40 -8.76
C LEU A 158 5.44 -9.54 -8.92
N SER A 159 4.83 -10.44 -8.15
CA SER A 159 3.39 -10.75 -8.26
C SER A 159 2.50 -9.50 -8.14
N PHE A 160 2.82 -8.60 -7.21
CA PHE A 160 2.05 -7.37 -6.97
C PHE A 160 2.33 -6.26 -8.00
N GLU A 161 3.41 -6.34 -8.78
CA GLU A 161 3.71 -5.36 -9.85
C GLU A 161 2.77 -5.51 -11.05
N LYS A 162 2.04 -6.62 -11.11
CA LYS A 162 0.97 -6.88 -12.07
C LYS A 162 -0.33 -6.18 -11.69
N PHE A 163 -0.42 -5.58 -10.50
CA PHE A 163 -1.63 -4.88 -10.07
C PHE A 163 -1.91 -3.64 -10.94
N PRO A 164 -3.18 -3.33 -11.23
CA PRO A 164 -3.52 -2.23 -12.14
C PRO A 164 -3.33 -0.85 -11.50
N TYR A 165 -3.22 -0.75 -10.19
CA TYR A 165 -3.15 0.53 -9.47
C TYR A 165 -1.91 0.60 -8.58
N THR A 166 -1.22 1.73 -8.65
CA THR A 166 -0.04 2.04 -7.84
C THR A 166 -0.20 3.43 -7.23
N GLY A 167 0.27 3.60 -6.00
CA GLY A 167 0.30 4.89 -5.32
C GLY A 167 1.54 5.01 -4.43
N LEU A 168 1.90 6.24 -4.10
CA LEU A 168 2.95 6.56 -3.13
C LEU A 168 2.31 6.98 -1.80
N SER A 169 2.92 6.60 -0.69
CA SER A 169 2.44 6.92 0.67
C SER A 169 3.45 7.78 1.42
N LYS A 170 2.97 8.82 2.12
CA LYS A 170 3.78 9.70 2.99
C LYS A 170 3.78 9.16 4.41
N THR A 171 4.93 8.69 4.88
CA THR A 171 4.99 7.75 6.01
C THR A 171 5.29 8.35 7.37
N TYR A 172 5.61 9.64 7.47
CA TYR A 172 5.99 10.30 8.74
C TYR A 172 5.01 10.01 9.91
N CYS A 173 5.51 9.86 11.13
CA CYS A 173 4.70 9.92 12.37
C CYS A 173 4.35 11.38 12.66
N VAL A 174 3.40 11.65 13.56
CA VAL A 174 3.07 13.04 13.95
C VAL A 174 4.28 13.77 14.52
N ASP A 175 5.12 13.07 15.28
CA ASP A 175 6.29 13.60 15.98
C ASP A 175 7.64 13.18 15.37
N SER A 176 7.65 12.47 14.23
CA SER A 176 8.88 12.00 13.59
C SER A 176 8.80 11.94 12.07
N GLN A 177 9.83 12.45 11.39
CA GLN A 177 9.97 12.38 9.94
C GLN A 177 10.19 10.94 9.45
N VAL A 178 11.01 10.18 10.19
CA VAL A 178 11.27 8.76 9.91
C VAL A 178 10.39 7.93 10.84
N ALA A 179 9.39 7.29 10.25
CA ALA A 179 8.45 6.49 11.00
C ALA A 179 9.01 5.14 11.44
N ASP A 180 8.52 4.67 12.58
CA ASP A 180 8.68 3.29 13.01
C ASP A 180 7.44 2.44 12.62
N SER A 181 7.52 1.13 12.83
CA SER A 181 6.41 0.21 12.51
C SER A 181 5.13 0.47 13.34
N ALA A 182 5.24 1.07 14.54
CA ALA A 182 4.09 1.31 15.43
C ALA A 182 3.22 2.48 15.00
N CYS A 183 3.80 3.66 14.79
CA CYS A 183 3.01 4.80 14.36
C CYS A 183 2.42 4.57 12.95
N SER A 184 3.18 3.87 12.11
CA SER A 184 2.74 3.55 10.75
C SER A 184 1.61 2.52 10.75
N SER A 185 1.64 1.51 11.63
CA SER A 185 0.55 0.54 11.76
C SER A 185 -0.76 1.18 12.17
N THR A 186 -0.70 2.12 13.11
CA THR A 186 -1.86 2.95 13.46
C THR A 186 -2.40 3.68 12.23
N ALA A 187 -1.53 4.29 11.43
CA ALA A 187 -1.95 5.03 10.22
C ALA A 187 -2.62 4.15 9.16
N TYR A 188 -1.98 3.05 8.72
CA TYR A 188 -2.53 2.24 7.62
C TYR A 188 -3.63 1.26 8.05
N LEU A 189 -3.81 1.01 9.36
CA LEU A 189 -4.90 0.14 9.86
C LEU A 189 -6.07 0.90 10.44
N SER A 190 -5.89 2.09 11.01
CA SER A 190 -6.99 2.88 11.59
C SER A 190 -7.35 4.14 10.78
N GLY A 191 -6.46 4.59 9.90
CA GLY A 191 -6.60 5.87 9.19
C GLY A 191 -6.12 7.10 9.97
N VAL A 192 -5.57 6.93 11.19
CA VAL A 192 -5.09 8.02 12.05
C VAL A 192 -3.57 7.95 12.21
N LYS A 193 -2.86 9.06 11.98
CA LYS A 193 -1.42 9.15 12.29
C LYS A 193 -1.21 9.29 13.79
N ALA A 194 -0.17 8.65 14.30
CA ALA A 194 0.19 8.61 15.72
C ALA A 194 1.64 9.03 15.95
N ASN A 195 2.05 9.05 17.21
CA ASN A 195 3.43 9.28 17.63
C ASN A 195 4.29 8.03 17.46
N ILE A 196 5.59 8.20 17.25
CA ILE A 196 6.56 7.11 17.16
C ILE A 196 6.49 6.20 18.40
N PHE A 197 6.65 4.89 18.20
CA PHE A 197 6.52 3.83 19.22
C PHE A 197 5.11 3.58 19.80
N THR A 198 4.10 4.38 19.48
CA THR A 198 2.72 4.19 19.96
C THR A 198 1.88 3.38 18.96
N ILE A 199 0.93 2.58 19.46
CA ILE A 199 0.09 1.69 18.64
C ILE A 199 -1.38 1.93 18.98
N GLY A 200 -2.21 2.14 17.97
CA GLY A 200 -3.67 2.20 18.12
C GLY A 200 -4.18 3.38 18.92
N VAL A 201 -3.37 4.42 19.13
CA VAL A 201 -3.72 5.60 19.90
C VAL A 201 -3.44 6.88 19.12
N THR A 202 -4.14 7.97 19.44
CA THR A 202 -3.90 9.29 18.84
C THR A 202 -2.55 9.87 19.30
N ALA A 203 -2.11 10.93 18.64
CA ALA A 203 -0.89 11.66 19.00
C ALA A 203 -0.97 12.42 20.34
N ASP A 204 -2.12 12.40 21.03
CA ASP A 204 -2.22 12.90 22.40
C ASP A 204 -1.54 11.95 23.41
N VAL A 205 -1.41 10.67 23.07
CA VAL A 205 -0.67 9.70 23.87
C VAL A 205 0.81 9.80 23.54
N ARG A 206 1.60 10.18 24.54
CA ARG A 206 3.07 10.21 24.44
C ARG A 206 3.63 8.81 24.66
N LYS A 207 4.81 8.56 24.10
CA LYS A 207 5.58 7.35 24.38
C LYS A 207 5.73 7.15 25.90
N LEU A 208 5.49 5.92 26.37
CA LEU A 208 5.52 5.52 27.79
C LEU A 208 4.45 6.14 28.70
N ASP A 209 3.50 6.91 28.18
CA ASP A 209 2.40 7.47 28.97
C ASP A 209 1.26 6.46 29.17
N TRP A 210 1.46 5.56 30.13
CA TRP A 210 0.46 4.53 30.46
C TRP A 210 -0.85 5.13 30.99
N ARG A 211 -0.82 6.35 31.54
CA ARG A 211 -2.02 7.03 32.06
C ARG A 211 -2.88 7.52 30.90
N ALA A 212 -2.28 8.19 29.92
CA ALA A 212 -2.98 8.66 28.74
C ALA A 212 -3.55 7.50 27.93
N MET A 213 -2.79 6.42 27.68
CA MET A 213 -3.32 5.30 26.88
C MET A 213 -4.53 4.59 27.51
N ARG A 214 -4.82 4.78 28.81
CA ARG A 214 -6.02 4.21 29.44
C ARG A 214 -7.29 4.95 29.06
N ASN A 215 -7.19 6.17 28.53
CA ASN A 215 -8.34 6.95 28.11
C ASN A 215 -8.86 6.44 26.75
N PRO A 216 -10.07 5.85 26.68
CA PRO A 216 -10.63 5.35 25.43
C PRO A 216 -10.86 6.45 24.37
N ALA A 217 -10.95 7.72 24.79
CA ALA A 217 -11.05 8.85 23.85
C ALA A 217 -9.83 8.99 22.93
N PHE A 218 -8.68 8.43 23.33
CA PHE A 218 -7.47 8.42 22.50
C PHE A 218 -7.31 7.14 21.69
N HIS A 219 -8.24 6.16 21.77
CA HIS A 219 -8.13 4.89 21.06
C HIS A 219 -8.63 5.02 19.62
N THR A 220 -7.88 4.45 18.68
CA THR A 220 -8.24 4.44 17.25
C THR A 220 -8.77 3.08 16.84
N LYS A 221 -9.93 3.03 16.18
CA LYS A 221 -10.51 1.76 15.74
C LYS A 221 -9.84 1.25 14.45
N SER A 222 -9.33 0.01 14.48
CA SER A 222 -8.64 -0.61 13.35
C SER A 222 -9.62 -1.12 12.28
N LEU A 223 -9.11 -1.36 11.07
CA LEU A 223 -9.83 -1.97 9.94
C LEU A 223 -10.41 -3.34 10.32
N LEU A 224 -9.71 -4.13 11.12
CA LEU A 224 -10.19 -5.44 11.55
C LEU A 224 -11.30 -5.31 12.59
N HIS A 225 -11.25 -4.29 13.46
CA HIS A 225 -12.35 -3.98 14.35
C HIS A 225 -13.60 -3.54 13.55
N TRP A 226 -13.45 -2.61 12.60
CA TRP A 226 -14.55 -2.22 11.70
C TRP A 226 -15.13 -3.42 10.93
N ALA A 227 -14.29 -4.36 10.51
CA ALA A 227 -14.74 -5.58 9.86
C ALA A 227 -15.61 -6.45 10.78
N GLN A 228 -15.22 -6.61 12.05
CA GLN A 228 -16.01 -7.35 13.04
C GLN A 228 -17.35 -6.68 13.35
N GLU A 229 -17.37 -5.36 13.51
CA GLU A 229 -18.62 -4.60 13.69
C GLU A 229 -19.56 -4.75 12.49
N ALA A 230 -19.00 -4.90 11.29
CA ALA A 230 -19.75 -5.21 10.07
C ALA A 230 -20.09 -6.71 9.92
N GLY A 231 -19.89 -7.53 10.95
CA GLY A 231 -20.20 -8.97 10.95
C GLY A 231 -19.28 -9.82 10.07
N LYS A 232 -18.10 -9.32 9.70
CA LYS A 232 -17.13 -10.05 8.86
C LYS A 232 -16.14 -10.86 9.70
N GLY A 233 -15.66 -11.95 9.12
CA GLY A 233 -14.48 -12.64 9.64
C GLY A 233 -13.23 -11.77 9.53
N SER A 234 -12.39 -11.82 10.55
CA SER A 234 -11.15 -11.05 10.64
C SER A 234 -10.02 -11.90 11.22
N GLY A 235 -8.80 -11.64 10.77
CA GLY A 235 -7.60 -12.30 11.28
C GLY A 235 -6.36 -11.78 10.56
N PHE A 236 -5.19 -12.17 11.05
CA PHE A 236 -3.92 -11.77 10.46
C PHE A 236 -2.90 -12.92 10.47
N VAL A 237 -1.92 -12.79 9.58
CA VAL A 237 -0.78 -13.69 9.46
C VAL A 237 0.48 -12.83 9.39
N THR A 238 1.51 -13.22 10.13
CA THR A 238 2.80 -12.52 10.15
C THR A 238 3.95 -13.51 10.32
N THR A 239 5.14 -13.13 9.86
CA THR A 239 6.39 -13.85 10.14
C THR A 239 7.05 -13.41 11.45
N CYS A 240 6.64 -12.26 12.00
CA CYS A 240 7.13 -11.72 13.26
C CYS A 240 6.42 -12.35 14.47
N ARG A 241 6.68 -11.83 15.67
CA ARG A 241 5.78 -12.09 16.82
C ARG A 241 4.41 -11.49 16.53
N VAL A 242 3.34 -12.18 16.89
CA VAL A 242 1.96 -11.66 16.73
C VAL A 242 1.67 -10.42 17.60
N THR A 243 2.56 -10.12 18.55
CA THR A 243 2.58 -8.94 19.43
C THR A 243 3.50 -7.82 18.93
N ASP A 244 4.19 -8.00 17.79
CA ASP A 244 5.02 -6.93 17.23
C ASP A 244 4.15 -5.80 16.66
N ALA A 245 4.73 -4.63 16.41
CA ALA A 245 3.96 -3.42 16.18
C ALA A 245 3.02 -3.45 14.96
N SER A 246 3.45 -4.09 13.86
CA SER A 246 2.67 -4.20 12.63
C SER A 246 1.37 -4.99 12.82
N PRO A 247 1.38 -6.24 13.33
CA PRO A 247 0.14 -6.94 13.65
C PRO A 247 -0.64 -6.31 14.81
N SER A 248 0.04 -5.75 15.82
CA SER A 248 -0.58 -5.12 16.99
C SER A 248 -1.45 -3.91 16.63
N GLY A 249 -1.13 -3.17 15.56
CA GLY A 249 -2.01 -2.09 15.09
C GLY A 249 -3.40 -2.55 14.65
N THR A 250 -3.63 -3.87 14.51
CA THR A 250 -4.95 -4.41 14.21
C THR A 250 -5.83 -4.57 15.44
N TYR A 251 -5.28 -4.56 16.66
CA TYR A 251 -6.05 -4.86 17.88
C TYR A 251 -5.65 -4.11 19.15
N ALA A 252 -4.40 -3.66 19.27
CA ALA A 252 -3.87 -3.13 20.51
C ALA A 252 -3.94 -1.60 20.56
N HIS A 253 -4.09 -1.09 21.78
CA HIS A 253 -3.95 0.30 22.17
C HIS A 253 -2.83 0.38 23.21
N THR A 254 -1.66 0.93 22.86
CA THR A 254 -0.53 1.04 23.78
C THR A 254 0.32 2.29 23.54
N ALA A 255 0.77 2.91 24.64
CA ALA A 255 1.74 4.00 24.63
C ALA A 255 3.16 3.54 24.30
N TYR A 256 3.44 2.22 24.33
CA TYR A 256 4.76 1.72 23.97
C TYR A 256 4.71 0.33 23.34
N ARG A 257 5.22 0.23 22.11
CA ARG A 257 5.24 -1.02 21.33
C ARG A 257 6.03 -2.17 21.95
N LEU A 258 6.90 -1.89 22.94
CA LEU A 258 7.68 -2.94 23.61
C LEU A 258 6.94 -3.57 24.79
N TRP A 259 5.78 -3.04 25.19
CA TRP A 259 4.91 -3.63 26.22
C TRP A 259 4.17 -4.88 25.72
N GLN A 260 4.92 -5.89 25.30
CA GLN A 260 4.40 -7.14 24.75
C GLN A 260 3.87 -8.07 25.84
N THR A 261 4.38 -7.96 27.06
CA THR A 261 3.97 -8.67 28.27
C THR A 261 3.76 -7.72 29.44
N ASP A 262 3.09 -8.23 30.47
CA ASP A 262 2.88 -7.55 31.74
C ASP A 262 4.20 -7.22 32.46
N GLN A 263 5.25 -8.02 32.24
CA GLN A 263 6.56 -7.77 32.81
C GLN A 263 7.24 -6.56 32.16
N ASP A 264 7.13 -6.40 30.84
CA ASP A 264 7.71 -5.26 30.11
C ASP A 264 7.16 -3.91 30.64
N ILE A 265 5.87 -3.86 30.98
CA ILE A 265 5.24 -2.67 31.59
C ILE A 265 5.83 -2.40 32.97
N ARG A 266 5.93 -3.43 33.81
CA ARG A 266 6.45 -3.29 35.19
C ARG A 266 7.92 -2.91 35.22
N ASP A 267 8.71 -3.38 34.26
CA ASP A 267 10.14 -3.07 34.16
C ASP A 267 10.35 -1.58 33.78
N ASP A 268 9.48 -1.03 32.93
CA ASP A 268 9.53 0.40 32.56
C ASP A 268 8.93 1.32 33.65
N ASP A 269 7.80 0.94 34.26
CA ASP A 269 7.16 1.69 35.35
C ASP A 269 6.41 0.75 36.32
N PRO A 270 6.98 0.43 37.49
CA PRO A 270 6.31 -0.40 38.51
C PRO A 270 5.01 0.19 39.05
N SER A 271 4.76 1.49 38.87
CA SER A 271 3.52 2.16 39.29
C SER A 271 2.37 1.99 38.28
N ALA A 272 2.66 1.46 37.07
CA ALA A 272 1.67 1.22 36.02
C ALA A 272 0.75 0.04 36.37
N THR A 273 -0.32 0.36 37.10
CA THR A 273 -1.33 -0.61 37.55
C THR A 273 -2.57 -0.58 36.66
N GLY A 274 -3.19 -1.75 36.45
CA GLY A 274 -4.42 -1.86 35.64
C GLY A 274 -4.22 -1.61 34.14
N VAL A 275 -3.00 -1.74 33.63
CA VAL A 275 -2.65 -1.62 32.21
C VAL A 275 -2.48 -3.03 31.63
N LYS A 276 -3.13 -3.29 30.50
CA LYS A 276 -2.96 -4.55 29.77
C LYS A 276 -1.83 -4.45 28.76
N ASP A 277 -0.93 -5.42 28.79
CA ASP A 277 0.06 -5.63 27.74
C ASP A 277 -0.56 -6.07 26.42
N ILE A 278 0.20 -5.94 25.34
CA ILE A 278 -0.26 -6.27 23.99
C ILE A 278 -0.76 -7.73 23.90
N ALA A 279 -0.07 -8.69 24.51
CA ALA A 279 -0.52 -10.09 24.47
C ALA A 279 -1.87 -10.30 25.17
N SER A 280 -2.07 -9.65 26.33
CA SER A 280 -3.36 -9.65 27.02
C SER A 280 -4.46 -9.03 26.15
N GLN A 281 -4.21 -7.88 25.53
CA GLN A 281 -5.19 -7.22 24.65
C GLN A 281 -5.57 -8.12 23.46
N LEU A 282 -4.62 -8.86 22.87
CA LEU A 282 -4.92 -9.79 21.79
C LEU A 282 -5.87 -10.91 22.20
N MET A 283 -5.72 -11.45 23.42
CA MET A 283 -6.44 -12.65 23.83
C MET A 283 -7.72 -12.35 24.61
N GLU A 284 -7.80 -11.19 25.27
CA GLU A 284 -8.87 -10.86 26.21
C GLU A 284 -9.79 -9.72 25.72
N ASP A 285 -9.34 -8.85 24.80
CA ASP A 285 -10.09 -7.65 24.40
C ASP A 285 -10.54 -7.70 22.93
N GLU A 286 -11.52 -6.85 22.58
CA GLU A 286 -11.91 -6.65 21.18
C GLU A 286 -10.93 -5.72 20.47
N PRO A 287 -10.59 -5.97 19.19
CA PRO A 287 -11.11 -7.03 18.32
C PRO A 287 -10.36 -8.38 18.45
N GLY A 288 -9.26 -8.42 19.23
CA GLY A 288 -8.32 -9.54 19.27
C GLY A 288 -8.97 -10.88 19.63
N LYS A 289 -9.75 -10.91 20.71
CA LYS A 289 -10.41 -12.13 21.19
C LYS A 289 -11.37 -12.72 20.17
N ASN A 290 -11.88 -11.93 19.24
CA ASN A 290 -12.81 -12.35 18.19
C ASN A 290 -12.16 -12.76 16.87
N PHE A 291 -10.84 -12.61 16.73
CA PHE A 291 -10.14 -13.07 15.54
C PHE A 291 -10.39 -14.57 15.28
N LYS A 292 -10.58 -14.87 14.00
CA LYS A 292 -10.76 -16.22 13.48
C LYS A 292 -9.42 -16.87 13.14
N VAL A 293 -8.42 -16.06 12.79
CA VAL A 293 -7.06 -16.50 12.47
C VAL A 293 -6.05 -15.56 13.13
N ILE A 294 -5.14 -16.15 13.91
CA ILE A 294 -3.95 -15.49 14.44
C ILE A 294 -2.79 -16.44 14.13
N MET A 295 -1.89 -16.05 13.24
CA MET A 295 -0.73 -16.85 12.87
C MET A 295 0.55 -16.02 12.86
N GLY A 296 1.59 -16.55 13.51
CA GLY A 296 2.91 -15.97 13.58
C GLY A 296 3.74 -16.56 14.72
N GLY A 297 4.82 -15.89 15.10
CA GLY A 297 5.68 -16.28 16.21
C GLY A 297 5.29 -15.66 17.55
N GLY A 298 6.20 -15.75 18.52
CA GLY A 298 6.10 -15.04 19.80
C GLY A 298 5.46 -15.83 20.94
N ARG A 299 5.40 -17.16 20.88
CA ARG A 299 4.73 -18.01 21.89
C ARG A 299 5.05 -17.65 23.35
N GLN A 300 6.31 -17.29 23.64
CA GLN A 300 6.79 -17.00 25.00
C GLN A 300 6.04 -15.85 25.70
N VAL A 301 5.55 -14.85 24.96
CA VAL A 301 4.85 -13.68 25.53
C VAL A 301 3.44 -14.01 26.06
N PHE A 302 2.93 -15.19 25.71
CA PHE A 302 1.63 -15.69 26.15
C PHE A 302 1.71 -16.69 27.31
N LEU A 303 2.92 -17.10 27.69
CA LEU A 303 3.15 -18.14 28.68
C LEU A 303 3.77 -17.56 29.96
N PRO A 304 3.41 -18.11 31.14
CA PRO A 304 4.03 -17.72 32.40
C PRO A 304 5.50 -18.16 32.45
N LYS A 305 6.32 -17.45 33.22
CA LYS A 305 7.77 -17.76 33.40
C LYS A 305 8.06 -19.21 33.80
N GLN A 306 7.11 -19.89 34.44
CA GLN A 306 7.23 -21.29 34.87
C GLN A 306 6.95 -22.29 33.74
N ALA A 307 6.22 -21.90 32.69
CA ALA A 307 5.85 -22.76 31.58
C ALA A 307 6.94 -22.80 30.51
N ASP A 308 7.00 -23.94 29.80
CA ASP A 308 7.84 -24.15 28.62
C ASP A 308 7.04 -23.92 27.34
N ASP A 309 7.67 -23.36 26.32
CA ASP A 309 7.06 -23.13 25.01
C ASP A 309 7.01 -24.38 24.12
N GLY A 310 7.47 -25.54 24.62
CA GLY A 310 7.54 -26.79 23.89
C GLY A 310 8.75 -26.91 22.95
N TYR A 311 9.61 -25.89 22.93
CA TYR A 311 10.86 -25.82 22.17
C TYR A 311 12.04 -25.47 23.09
N GLY A 312 11.89 -25.66 24.40
CA GLY A 312 12.95 -25.48 25.39
C GLY A 312 13.16 -24.03 25.82
N ARG A 313 12.24 -23.11 25.50
CA ARG A 313 12.29 -21.74 26.00
C ARG A 313 11.18 -21.48 27.02
N LYS A 314 11.48 -20.67 28.03
CA LYS A 314 10.49 -20.28 29.04
C LYS A 314 9.58 -19.16 28.55
N GLY A 315 8.38 -19.12 29.12
CA GLY A 315 7.48 -17.97 29.01
C GLY A 315 8.10 -16.72 29.65
N THR A 316 7.56 -15.55 29.29
CA THR A 316 8.08 -14.26 29.79
C THR A 316 7.12 -13.53 30.71
N ARG A 317 5.87 -14.00 30.84
CA ARG A 317 4.86 -13.34 31.67
C ARG A 317 5.15 -13.47 33.16
N GLY A 318 5.07 -12.37 33.90
CA GLY A 318 5.28 -12.37 35.35
C GLY A 318 4.00 -12.49 36.17
N ASP A 319 2.83 -12.32 35.53
CA ASP A 319 1.50 -12.44 36.14
C ASP A 319 0.99 -13.88 36.28
N ARG A 320 1.80 -14.87 35.87
CA ARG A 320 1.50 -16.30 35.89
C ARG A 320 0.32 -16.73 35.00
N LYS A 321 -0.14 -15.89 34.07
CA LYS A 321 -1.21 -16.26 33.14
C LYS A 321 -0.69 -17.10 31.97
N ASP A 322 -1.48 -18.11 31.59
CA ASP A 322 -1.40 -18.76 30.28
C ASP A 322 -2.51 -18.20 29.37
N LEU A 323 -2.12 -17.26 28.51
CA LEU A 323 -3.06 -16.60 27.61
C LEU A 323 -3.48 -17.49 26.43
N ILE A 324 -2.70 -18.51 26.08
CA ILE A 324 -3.09 -19.49 25.05
C ILE A 324 -4.25 -20.31 25.57
N GLN A 325 -4.19 -20.76 26.82
CA GLN A 325 -5.28 -21.50 27.45
C GLN A 325 -6.51 -20.62 27.66
N THR A 326 -6.31 -19.35 28.04
CA THR A 326 -7.38 -18.36 28.14
C THR A 326 -8.15 -18.24 26.82
N TRP A 327 -7.46 -18.07 25.71
CA TRP A 327 -8.08 -17.99 24.39
C TRP A 327 -8.80 -19.29 23.99
N LYS A 328 -8.18 -20.47 24.21
CA LYS A 328 -8.82 -21.77 23.93
C LYS A 328 -10.13 -21.95 24.71
N ASN A 329 -10.13 -21.58 25.99
CA ASN A 329 -11.32 -21.68 26.83
C ASN A 329 -12.42 -20.75 26.33
N HIS A 330 -12.08 -19.50 25.97
CA HIS A 330 -13.03 -18.57 25.38
C HIS A 330 -13.61 -19.08 24.05
N LYS A 331 -12.79 -19.67 23.18
CA LYS A 331 -13.29 -20.26 21.91
C LYS A 331 -14.19 -21.45 22.13
N ARG A 332 -13.91 -22.30 23.13
CA ARG A 332 -14.81 -23.39 23.51
C ARG A 332 -16.14 -22.86 24.02
N SER A 333 -16.15 -21.82 24.85
CA SER A 333 -17.40 -21.29 25.42
C SER A 333 -18.33 -20.65 24.40
N ILE A 334 -17.81 -20.08 23.31
CA ILE A 334 -18.63 -19.45 22.26
C ILE A 334 -19.05 -20.42 21.14
N ASN A 335 -18.44 -21.60 21.06
CA ASN A 335 -18.71 -22.61 20.03
C ASN A 335 -19.43 -23.85 20.60
N ALA A 336 -19.58 -23.94 21.93
CA ALA A 336 -20.34 -24.98 22.61
C ALA A 336 -21.84 -24.71 22.48
#